data_AF-A0A7I7STP5-F1
#
_entry.id   AF-A0A7I7STP5-F1
#
_cell.length_a   1.000
_cell.length_b   1.000
_cell.length_c   1.000
_cell.angle_alpha   90.00
_cell.angle_beta   90.00
_cell.angle_gamma   90.00
#
_symmetry.space_group_name_H-M   'P 1'
#
loop_
_entity.id
_entity.type
_entity.pdbx_description
1 polymer ?
#
loop_
_entity_poly.entity_id
_entity_poly.type
_entity_poly.pdbx_seq_one_letter_code
_entity_poly.pdbx_strand_id
1 'polypeptide(L)'
;MTHQPPPAEAPARPADVDTGFWLWLVALPLMVTGYLADAFFSASKQASVLVVAVTVLFALAVAALVLTFLFLMRSGYRWTRTVLTGGGVATVIYTGASLFSADRDTVQAVIFAVTGIVGSVLIMGGTVLLHRQDVHGFFTK
;
A
#
# COMPACT_ATOMS: atom_id res chain seq x y z
N MET A 1 -21.62 14.54 46.80
CA MET A 1 -21.81 14.07 45.41
C MET A 1 -20.63 14.59 44.62
N THR A 2 -19.62 13.75 44.35
CA THR A 2 -18.44 14.13 43.58
C THR A 2 -18.82 14.15 42.10
N HIS A 3 -18.81 15.33 41.47
CA HIS A 3 -18.96 15.45 40.02
C HIS A 3 -17.75 14.81 39.34
N GLN A 4 -17.92 13.59 38.85
CA GLN A 4 -16.97 12.97 37.94
C GLN A 4 -17.08 13.72 36.60
N PRO A 5 -15.99 14.29 36.07
CA PRO A 5 -16.00 14.85 34.73
C PRO A 5 -16.45 13.76 33.74
N PRO A 6 -17.23 14.10 32.69
CA PRO A 6 -17.59 13.14 31.68
C PRO A 6 -16.33 12.45 31.14
N PRO A 7 -16.35 11.12 30.92
CA PRO A 7 -15.20 10.43 30.35
C PRO A 7 -14.81 11.13 29.05
N ALA A 8 -13.55 11.56 28.96
CA ALA A 8 -13.02 12.20 27.77
C ALA A 8 -13.32 11.29 26.57
N GLU A 9 -14.12 11.78 25.61
CA GLU A 9 -14.38 11.06 24.37
C GLU A 9 -13.04 10.66 23.75
N ALA A 10 -12.91 9.39 23.39
CA ALA A 10 -11.74 8.92 22.66
C ALA A 10 -11.54 9.86 21.46
N PRO A 11 -10.34 10.46 21.27
CA PRO A 11 -10.13 11.45 20.24
C PRO A 11 -10.62 10.90 18.89
N ALA A 12 -11.55 11.62 18.27
CA ALA A 12 -12.11 11.24 16.99
C ALA A 12 -10.98 11.00 15.98
N ARG A 13 -11.10 9.95 15.17
CA ARG A 13 -10.07 9.62 14.18
C ARG A 13 -9.90 10.82 13.22
N PRO A 14 -8.67 11.33 13.03
CA PRO A 14 -8.45 12.43 12.10
C PRO A 14 -8.80 12.06 10.66
N ALA A 15 -9.36 13.01 9.90
CA ALA A 15 -9.73 12.81 8.50
C ALA A 15 -8.54 12.36 7.63
N ASP A 16 -7.34 12.90 7.89
CA ASP A 16 -6.10 12.53 7.19
C ASP A 16 -5.75 11.04 7.33
N VAL A 17 -6.11 10.40 8.46
CA VAL A 17 -5.91 8.96 8.67
C VAL A 17 -6.87 8.15 7.81
N ASP A 18 -8.14 8.54 7.74
CA ASP A 18 -9.12 7.86 6.88
C ASP A 18 -8.80 8.08 5.40
N THR A 19 -8.44 9.29 4.99
CA THR A 19 -8.01 9.57 3.61
C THR A 19 -6.75 8.79 3.26
N GLY A 20 -5.72 8.81 4.13
CA GLY A 20 -4.49 8.04 3.92
C GLY A 20 -4.76 6.53 3.80
N PHE A 21 -5.66 5.99 4.63
CA PHE A 21 -6.12 4.61 4.53
C PHE A 21 -6.76 4.32 3.16
N TRP A 22 -7.66 5.17 2.68
CA TRP A 22 -8.33 4.95 1.39
C TRP A 22 -7.38 5.05 0.19
N LEU A 23 -6.44 5.99 0.21
CA LEU A 23 -5.43 6.10 -0.84
C LEU A 23 -4.62 4.81 -0.94
N TRP A 24 -4.16 4.29 0.20
CA TRP A 24 -3.45 3.00 0.26
C TRP A 24 -4.33 1.82 -0.15
N LEU A 25 -5.59 1.79 0.31
CA LEU A 25 -6.51 0.69 0.00
C LEU A 25 -6.82 0.62 -1.49
N VAL A 26 -6.92 1.75 -2.19
CA VAL A 26 -7.11 1.81 -3.64
C VAL A 26 -5.80 1.53 -4.39
N ALA A 27 -4.66 1.98 -3.86
CA ALA A 27 -3.36 1.68 -4.46
C ALA A 27 -3.09 0.17 -4.49
N LEU A 28 -3.50 -0.55 -3.45
CA LEU A 28 -3.21 -1.97 -3.32
C LEU A 28 -3.71 -2.83 -4.50
N PRO A 29 -5.00 -2.82 -4.89
CA PRO A 29 -5.46 -3.60 -6.04
C PRO A 29 -4.78 -3.15 -7.33
N LEU A 30 -4.49 -1.86 -7.51
CA LEU A 30 -3.72 -1.39 -8.67
C LEU A 30 -2.35 -2.07 -8.72
N MET A 31 -1.57 -1.98 -7.64
CA MET A 31 -0.24 -2.59 -7.57
C MET A 31 -0.31 -4.10 -7.81
N VAL A 32 -1.27 -4.79 -7.17
CA VAL A 32 -1.48 -6.23 -7.36
C VAL A 32 -1.81 -6.55 -8.81
N THR A 33 -2.68 -5.79 -9.48
CA THR A 33 -3.00 -6.00 -10.90
C THR A 33 -1.76 -5.87 -11.77
N GLY A 34 -0.89 -4.89 -11.53
CA GLY A 34 0.38 -4.75 -12.25
C GLY A 34 1.29 -5.98 -12.10
N TYR A 35 1.46 -6.47 -10.87
CA TYR A 35 2.24 -7.68 -10.59
C TYR A 35 1.64 -8.95 -11.20
N LEU A 36 0.31 -9.10 -11.13
CA LEU A 36 -0.38 -10.26 -11.72
C LEU A 36 -0.32 -10.24 -13.25
N ALA A 37 -0.41 -9.07 -13.88
CA ALA A 37 -0.21 -8.94 -15.30
C ALA A 37 1.21 -9.39 -15.69
N ASP A 38 2.24 -8.86 -15.02
CA ASP A 38 3.62 -9.28 -15.26
C ASP A 38 3.81 -10.80 -15.09
N ALA A 39 3.22 -11.41 -14.07
CA ALA A 39 3.27 -12.86 -13.85
C ALA A 39 2.56 -13.65 -14.96
N PHE A 40 1.39 -13.18 -15.40
CA PHE A 40 0.60 -13.81 -16.48
C PHE A 40 1.35 -13.78 -17.81
N PHE A 41 1.89 -12.62 -18.19
CA PHE A 41 2.68 -12.51 -19.43
C PHE A 41 4.00 -13.29 -19.34
N SER A 42 4.63 -13.36 -18.17
CA SER A 42 5.83 -14.19 -17.95
C SER A 42 5.55 -15.68 -18.12
N ALA A 43 4.39 -16.16 -17.66
CA ALA A 43 3.99 -17.56 -17.83
C ALA A 43 3.90 -17.98 -19.31
N SER A 44 3.53 -17.04 -20.19
CA SER A 44 3.46 -17.27 -21.64
C SER A 44 4.83 -17.39 -22.33
N LYS A 45 5.90 -16.90 -21.70
CA LYS A 45 7.27 -16.85 -22.22
C LYS A 45 8.17 -18.00 -21.72
N GLN A 46 7.58 -19.17 -21.45
CA GLN A 46 8.26 -20.41 -20.99
C GLN A 46 8.82 -20.35 -19.56
N ALA A 47 8.37 -19.41 -18.72
CA ALA A 47 8.67 -19.46 -17.29
C ALA A 47 8.09 -20.73 -16.65
N SER A 48 8.83 -21.32 -15.72
CA SER A 48 8.32 -22.47 -14.95
C SER A 48 7.04 -22.09 -14.21
N VAL A 49 5.99 -22.90 -14.35
CA VAL A 49 4.69 -22.71 -13.67
C VAL A 49 4.88 -22.55 -12.17
N LEU A 50 5.86 -23.27 -11.58
CA LEU A 50 6.21 -23.15 -10.17
C LEU A 50 6.69 -21.73 -9.82
N VAL A 51 7.55 -21.14 -10.65
CA VAL A 51 8.08 -19.79 -10.43
C VAL A 51 6.94 -18.78 -10.47
N VAL A 52 6.07 -18.87 -11.48
CA VAL A 52 4.90 -17.99 -11.60
C VAL A 52 3.99 -18.14 -10.37
N ALA A 53 3.69 -19.37 -9.95
CA ALA A 53 2.84 -19.63 -8.80
C ALA A 53 3.44 -19.04 -7.50
N VAL A 54 4.75 -19.21 -7.28
CA VAL A 54 5.45 -18.66 -6.11
C VAL A 54 5.44 -17.13 -6.16
N THR A 55 5.67 -16.51 -7.31
CA THR A 55 5.60 -15.05 -7.48
C THR A 55 4.21 -14.50 -7.17
N VAL A 56 3.17 -15.14 -7.70
CA VAL A 56 1.76 -14.74 -7.43
C VAL A 56 1.43 -14.91 -5.95
N LEU A 57 1.78 -16.05 -5.35
CA LEU A 57 1.55 -16.30 -3.93
C LEU A 57 2.26 -15.26 -3.05
N PHE A 58 3.51 -14.93 -3.38
CA PHE A 58 4.27 -13.92 -2.67
C PHE A 58 3.61 -12.53 -2.79
N ALA A 59 3.18 -12.13 -3.98
CA ALA A 59 2.49 -10.86 -4.19
C ALA A 59 1.18 -10.77 -3.37
N LEU A 60 0.39 -11.86 -3.34
CA LEU A 60 -0.83 -11.92 -2.55
C LEU A 60 -0.55 -11.91 -1.04
N ALA A 61 0.50 -12.59 -0.59
CA ALA A 61 0.91 -12.56 0.81
C ALA A 61 1.33 -11.15 1.25
N VAL A 62 2.12 -10.45 0.43
CA VAL A 62 2.47 -9.04 0.67
C VAL A 62 1.23 -8.16 0.68
N ALA A 63 0.27 -8.40 -0.23
CA ALA A 63 -0.97 -7.63 -0.25
C ALA A 63 -1.81 -7.82 1.02
N ALA A 64 -1.95 -9.06 1.50
CA ALA A 64 -2.61 -9.36 2.76
C ALA A 64 -1.89 -8.71 3.96
N LEU A 65 -0.56 -8.70 3.95
CA LEU A 65 0.24 -8.05 4.98
C LEU A 65 0.01 -6.52 5.00
N VAL A 66 0.02 -5.88 3.82
CA VAL A 66 -0.29 -4.44 3.70
C VAL A 66 -1.70 -4.15 4.19
N LEU A 67 -2.71 -4.92 3.78
CA LEU A 67 -4.08 -4.76 4.29
C LEU A 67 -4.12 -4.84 5.81
N THR A 68 -3.45 -5.83 6.39
CA THR A 68 -3.38 -6.00 7.84
C THR A 68 -2.82 -4.76 8.50
N PHE A 69 -1.71 -4.22 7.99
CA PHE A 69 -1.11 -2.99 8.51
C PHE A 69 -1.99 -1.76 8.31
N LEU A 70 -2.77 -1.67 7.24
CA LEU A 70 -3.74 -0.59 7.05
C LEU A 70 -4.83 -0.60 8.12
N PHE A 71 -5.36 -1.78 8.48
CA PHE A 71 -6.36 -1.89 9.55
C PHE A 71 -5.78 -1.63 10.95
N LEU A 72 -4.55 -2.08 11.22
CA LEU A 72 -3.82 -1.74 12.44
C LEU A 72 -3.55 -0.24 12.53
N MET A 73 -3.11 0.38 11.42
CA MET A 73 -2.88 1.82 11.32
C MET A 73 -4.17 2.59 11.63
N ARG A 74 -5.30 2.16 11.04
CA ARG A 74 -6.64 2.72 11.29
C ARG A 74 -7.11 2.53 12.74
N SER A 75 -6.45 1.65 13.50
CA SER A 75 -6.71 1.37 14.92
C SER A 75 -5.77 2.13 15.88
N GLY A 76 -4.85 2.96 15.35
CA GLY A 76 -3.97 3.83 16.12
C GLY A 76 -2.56 3.27 16.42
N TYR A 77 -2.13 2.22 15.73
CA TYR A 77 -0.78 1.65 15.91
C TYR A 77 0.29 2.47 15.19
N ARG A 78 1.25 3.05 15.92
CA ARG A 78 2.27 3.98 15.40
C ARG A 78 3.30 3.32 14.48
N TRP A 79 3.73 2.10 14.80
CA TRP A 79 4.79 1.39 14.06
C TRP A 79 4.39 1.04 12.63
N THR A 80 3.08 0.89 12.38
CA THR A 80 2.53 0.61 11.05
C THR A 80 2.91 1.69 10.04
N ARG A 81 3.03 2.95 10.46
CA ARG A 81 3.43 4.07 9.59
C ARG A 81 4.81 3.85 9.02
N THR A 82 5.79 3.46 9.85
CA THR A 82 7.16 3.22 9.42
C THR A 82 7.22 2.05 8.44
N VAL A 83 6.49 0.97 8.72
CA VAL A 83 6.47 -0.21 7.85
C VAL A 83 5.78 0.07 6.51
N LEU A 84 4.63 0.73 6.54
CA LEU A 84 3.93 1.17 5.32
C LEU A 84 4.78 2.16 4.52
N THR A 85 5.47 3.09 5.17
CA THR A 85 6.36 4.03 4.49
C THR A 85 7.53 3.32 3.84
N GLY A 86 8.23 2.45 4.58
CA GLY A 86 9.37 1.69 4.05
C GLY A 86 8.97 0.79 2.88
N GLY A 87 7.88 0.03 3.04
CA GLY A 87 7.32 -0.80 1.97
C GLY A 87 6.87 0.02 0.78
N GLY A 88 6.14 1.11 1.01
CA GLY A 88 5.66 2.02 -0.04
C GLY A 88 6.80 2.65 -0.84
N VAL A 89 7.84 3.16 -0.18
CA VAL A 89 9.03 3.71 -0.85
C VAL A 89 9.74 2.64 -1.67
N ALA A 90 9.93 1.44 -1.12
CA ALA A 90 10.53 0.33 -1.86
C ALA A 90 9.71 -0.01 -3.12
N THR A 91 8.39 -0.04 -3.01
CA THR A 91 7.47 -0.26 -4.14
C THR A 91 7.59 0.85 -5.20
N VAL A 92 7.64 2.12 -4.79
CA VAL A 92 7.78 3.25 -5.72
C VAL A 92 9.12 3.20 -6.46
N ILE A 93 10.22 2.90 -5.76
CA ILE A 93 11.56 2.77 -6.37
C ILE A 93 11.57 1.61 -7.36
N TYR A 94 11.06 0.44 -6.95
CA TYR A 94 10.97 -0.72 -7.83
C TYR A 94 10.15 -0.42 -9.08
N THR A 95 8.99 0.21 -8.91
CA THR A 95 8.11 0.58 -10.02
C THR A 95 8.83 1.54 -10.97
N GLY A 96 9.44 2.59 -10.43
CA GLY A 96 10.23 3.55 -11.19
C GLY A 96 11.34 2.88 -11.99
N ALA A 97 12.15 2.05 -11.36
CA ALA A 97 13.21 1.32 -12.06
C ALA A 97 12.65 0.42 -13.17
N SER A 98 11.59 -0.35 -12.85
CA SER A 98 10.99 -1.31 -13.75
C SER A 98 10.29 -0.66 -14.96
N LEU A 99 9.79 0.56 -14.82
CA LEU A 99 9.22 1.32 -15.95
C LEU A 99 10.24 1.60 -17.06
N PHE A 100 11.52 1.75 -16.70
CA PHE A 100 12.57 2.13 -17.64
C PHE A 100 13.50 0.96 -18.01
N SER A 101 13.50 -0.13 -17.23
CA SER A 101 14.47 -1.21 -17.40
C SER A 101 13.89 -2.51 -17.97
N ALA A 102 12.59 -2.77 -17.78
CA ALA A 102 12.01 -4.06 -18.14
C ALA A 102 11.41 -4.06 -19.55
N ASP A 103 11.80 -5.07 -20.33
CA ASP A 103 11.29 -5.32 -21.67
C ASP A 103 9.91 -5.99 -21.58
N ARG A 104 8.89 -5.28 -22.05
CA ARG A 104 7.47 -5.67 -21.95
C ARG A 104 6.79 -5.49 -23.30
N ASP A 105 5.91 -6.43 -23.64
CA ASP A 105 5.01 -6.25 -24.77
C ASP A 105 4.08 -5.05 -24.53
N THR A 106 3.59 -4.42 -25.61
CA THR A 106 2.85 -3.15 -25.53
C THR A 106 1.69 -3.18 -24.54
N VAL A 107 0.89 -4.25 -24.54
CA VAL A 107 -0.26 -4.38 -23.62
C VAL A 107 0.21 -4.49 -22.16
N GLN A 108 1.23 -5.31 -21.90
CA GLN A 108 1.81 -5.49 -20.57
C GLN A 108 2.41 -4.17 -20.04
N ALA A 109 3.14 -3.45 -20.90
CA ALA A 109 3.75 -2.17 -20.57
C ALA A 109 2.70 -1.12 -20.16
N VAL A 110 1.59 -1.02 -20.90
CA VAL A 110 0.51 -0.08 -20.59
C VAL A 110 -0.16 -0.42 -19.26
N ILE A 111 -0.48 -1.70 -19.03
CA ILE A 111 -1.08 -2.14 -17.76
C ILE A 111 -0.16 -1.77 -16.59
N PHE A 112 1.11 -2.19 -16.66
CA PHE A 112 2.10 -1.92 -15.62
C PHE A 112 2.29 -0.42 -15.37
N ALA A 113 2.37 0.39 -16.43
CA ALA A 113 2.53 1.83 -16.32
C ALA A 113 1.35 2.50 -15.63
N VAL A 114 0.12 2.22 -16.06
CA VAL A 114 -1.08 2.82 -15.48
C VAL A 114 -1.22 2.42 -14.02
N THR A 115 -1.14 1.13 -13.71
CA THR A 115 -1.31 0.66 -12.34
C THR A 115 -0.17 1.10 -11.43
N GLY A 116 1.06 1.05 -11.92
CA GLY A 116 2.26 1.38 -11.15
C GLY A 116 2.37 2.86 -10.85
N ILE A 117 2.15 3.74 -11.85
CA ILE A 117 2.24 5.19 -11.66
C ILE A 117 1.13 5.67 -10.72
N VAL A 118 -0.12 5.30 -11.01
CA VAL A 118 -1.27 5.74 -10.19
C VAL A 118 -1.15 5.17 -8.77
N GLY A 119 -0.83 3.87 -8.63
CA GLY A 119 -0.60 3.25 -7.34
C GLY A 119 0.51 3.92 -6.54
N SER A 120 1.63 4.27 -7.18
CA SER A 120 2.76 4.97 -6.54
C SER A 120 2.36 6.35 -6.02
N VAL A 121 1.60 7.14 -6.79
CA VAL A 121 1.13 8.46 -6.37
C VAL A 121 0.19 8.35 -5.16
N LEU A 122 -0.72 7.37 -5.17
CA LEU A 122 -1.64 7.14 -4.06
C LEU A 122 -0.90 6.69 -2.78
N ILE A 123 0.09 5.79 -2.90
CA ILE A 123 0.95 5.36 -1.80
C ILE A 123 1.68 6.55 -1.18
N MET A 124 2.30 7.40 -2.01
CA MET A 124 3.03 8.57 -1.52
C MET A 124 2.10 9.60 -0.89
N GLY A 125 0.96 9.90 -1.52
CA GLY A 125 -0.05 10.80 -0.97
C GLY A 125 -0.56 10.34 0.39
N GLY A 126 -0.90 9.05 0.51
CA GLY A 126 -1.31 8.46 1.80
C GLY A 126 -0.20 8.54 2.85
N THR A 127 1.03 8.26 2.46
CA THR A 127 2.20 8.32 3.36
C THR A 127 2.42 9.72 3.92
N VAL A 128 2.32 10.75 3.08
CA VAL A 128 2.47 12.16 3.50
C VAL A 128 1.36 12.55 4.48
N LEU A 129 0.10 12.21 4.21
CA LEU A 129 -1.02 12.51 5.11
C LEU A 129 -0.81 11.86 6.49
N LEU A 130 -0.33 10.62 6.53
CA LEU A 130 -0.04 9.92 7.78
C LEU A 130 1.08 10.57 8.60
N HIS A 131 1.88 11.47 8.01
CA HIS A 131 2.98 12.17 8.69
C HIS A 131 2.66 13.61 9.09
N ARG A 132 1.43 14.07 8.89
CA ARG A 132 1.01 15.41 9.34
C ARG A 132 0.99 15.51 10.88
N GLN A 133 1.25 16.70 11.38
CA GLN A 133 1.28 16.97 12.83
C GLN A 133 -0.07 16.65 13.48
N ASP A 134 -1.16 16.98 12.77
CA ASP A 134 -2.54 16.81 13.22
C ASP A 134 -2.92 15.36 13.55
N VAL A 135 -2.20 14.37 12.98
CA VAL A 135 -2.48 12.95 13.21
C VAL A 135 -1.61 12.31 14.29
N HIS A 136 -0.60 13.00 14.83
CA HIS A 136 0.34 12.40 15.79
C HIS A 136 -0.35 11.97 17.09
N GLY A 137 -1.31 12.77 17.57
CA GLY A 137 -2.09 12.45 18.77
C GLY A 137 -2.96 11.20 18.65
N PHE A 138 -3.25 10.72 17.44
CA PHE A 138 -4.05 9.52 17.21
C PHE A 138 -3.22 8.22 17.35
N PHE A 139 -1.94 8.25 17.02
CA PHE A 139 -1.06 7.07 17.02
C PHE A 139 -0.42 6.81 18.38
N THR A 140 -1.23 6.37 19.34
CA THR A 140 -0.81 6.21 20.74
C THR A 140 -0.35 4.79 21.09
N LYS A 141 -0.74 3.78 20.31
CA LYS A 141 -0.36 2.37 20.51
C LYS A 141 0.91 2.06 19.75
#